data_AF-A0A956R0T2-F1
#
_entry.id   AF-A0A956R0T2-F1
#
_cell.length_a   1.000
_cell.length_b   1.000
_cell.length_c   1.000
_cell.angle_alpha   90.00
_cell.angle_beta   90.00
_cell.angle_gamma   90.00
#
_symmetry.space_group_name_H-M   'P 1'
#
loop_
_entity.id
_entity.type
_entity.pdbx_description
1 polymer ?
#
loop_
_entity_poly.entity_id
_entity_poly.type
_entity_poly.pdbx_seq_one_letter_code
_entity_poly.pdbx_strand_id
1 'polypeptide(L)'
;GLNSRLVKEGKGKFSEQVWYADGMYGPAIKEIVNWLVKARSVAENDAQRKTFELLIAYYQSGDLKKFDEYNIAWVADTNSVVDTVNGFIEVYDDALGYRGTWESVVSIKDAEASKRIAAISGQAQWFEDNSPLLPEHKKKNVVGISAKVITVVVEGGDAAPTTPIGINLPNANWIRAQHGSKSVNLGNIVEAYDQAKNGDGQLEEFTRDEAELARAKEHGSLAHKLHVDMHEVIGHASGQIEAGIGTPKETLKSYASALEEARADLVGLYYIMDPKLVEMGLMPSLEVGKAAYDSYIRSGMMVQLSRLELGEQLEESHMRNRQLVAAWAYEHGKAENVVVKEVVDGKTYFVVKDYEKLRVIFGELLREIQRIKSKGDFAAGKALVETYGVKVDRALHEEVLRRYQALNVAPYAGFIQPKLVPVMEGDKIVDVK
;
A
#
# COMPACT_ATOMS: atom_id res chain seq x y z
N GLY A 1 -9.10 -26.87 5.73
CA GLY A 1 -7.84 -27.22 5.07
C GLY A 1 -7.04 -26.02 4.61
N LEU A 2 -6.80 -25.04 5.48
CA LEU A 2 -5.83 -23.97 5.20
C LEU A 2 -4.40 -24.54 5.17
N ASN A 3 -4.12 -25.47 6.08
CA ASN A 3 -2.80 -26.05 6.30
C ASN A 3 -2.78 -27.56 6.00
N SER A 4 -3.38 -28.00 4.90
CA SER A 4 -3.45 -29.41 4.56
C SER A 4 -3.41 -29.66 3.07
N ARG A 5 -2.81 -30.79 2.68
CA ARG A 5 -2.97 -31.34 1.33
C ARG A 5 -4.14 -32.33 1.31
N LEU A 6 -5.14 -32.07 0.48
CA LEU A 6 -6.21 -33.03 0.23
C LEU A 6 -5.67 -34.14 -0.69
N VAL A 7 -5.71 -35.39 -0.23
CA VAL A 7 -5.26 -36.56 -1.01
C VAL A 7 -6.38 -37.56 -1.20
N LYS A 8 -6.32 -38.30 -2.30
CA LYS A 8 -7.23 -39.40 -2.60
C LYS A 8 -6.53 -40.73 -2.29
N GLU A 9 -7.04 -41.47 -1.30
CA GLU A 9 -6.46 -42.73 -0.83
C GLU A 9 -7.01 -43.97 -1.58
N GLY A 10 -7.90 -43.77 -2.56
CA GLY A 10 -8.54 -44.85 -3.32
C GLY A 10 -9.87 -44.41 -3.97
N LYS A 11 -10.70 -45.37 -4.41
CA LYS A 11 -12.02 -45.05 -4.96
C LYS A 11 -12.92 -44.44 -3.88
N GLY A 12 -13.12 -43.12 -3.94
CA GLY A 12 -14.07 -42.38 -3.10
C GLY A 12 -13.58 -41.99 -1.71
N LYS A 13 -12.35 -42.35 -1.31
CA LYS A 13 -11.78 -42.00 0.00
C LYS A 13 -10.81 -40.83 -0.13
N PHE A 14 -11.06 -39.78 0.64
CA PHE A 14 -10.22 -38.59 0.73
C PHE A 14 -9.74 -38.41 2.16
N SER A 15 -8.54 -37.88 2.33
CA SER A 15 -7.98 -37.50 3.63
C SER A 15 -7.20 -36.19 3.51
N GLU A 16 -7.05 -35.49 4.62
CA GLU A 16 -6.19 -34.32 4.73
C GLU A 16 -4.85 -34.74 5.33
N GLN A 17 -3.77 -34.47 4.60
CA GLN A 17 -2.41 -34.54 5.13
C GLN A 17 -2.06 -33.17 5.69
N VAL A 18 -2.29 -33.00 6.99
CA VAL A 18 -2.08 -31.74 7.71
C VAL A 18 -0.59 -31.40 7.77
N TRP A 19 -0.27 -30.12 7.63
CA TRP A 19 1.07 -29.56 7.69
C TRP A 19 1.38 -29.13 9.13
N TYR A 20 2.10 -29.97 9.86
CA TYR A 20 2.49 -29.75 11.25
C TYR A 20 3.75 -30.56 11.59
N ALA A 21 4.30 -30.38 12.80
CA ALA A 21 5.60 -30.93 13.21
C ALA A 21 5.76 -32.45 13.02
N ASP A 22 4.70 -33.23 13.25
CA ASP A 22 4.71 -34.69 13.06
C ASP A 22 3.91 -35.14 11.82
N GLY A 23 3.52 -34.19 10.97
CA GLY A 23 2.79 -34.43 9.74
C GLY A 23 3.60 -34.15 8.48
N MET A 24 2.89 -33.76 7.43
CA MET A 24 3.50 -33.36 6.18
C MET A 24 4.32 -32.07 6.37
N TYR A 25 5.52 -32.00 5.79
CA TYR A 25 6.53 -30.95 6.03
C TYR A 25 7.14 -30.89 7.44
N GLY A 26 6.90 -31.90 8.29
CA GLY A 26 7.37 -31.96 9.68
C GLY A 26 8.84 -31.56 9.93
N PRO A 27 9.83 -32.01 9.12
CA PRO A 27 11.22 -31.59 9.31
C PRO A 27 11.44 -30.07 9.24
N ALA A 28 10.83 -29.38 8.27
CA ALA A 28 10.96 -27.93 8.15
C ALA A 28 10.18 -27.20 9.26
N ILE A 29 8.98 -27.69 9.60
CA ILE A 29 8.16 -27.11 10.67
C ILE A 29 8.84 -27.23 12.03
N LYS A 30 9.56 -28.32 12.28
CA LYS A 30 10.36 -28.49 13.51
C LYS A 30 11.47 -27.44 13.62
N GLU A 31 12.13 -27.09 12.52
CA GLU A 31 13.11 -26.00 12.52
C GLU A 31 12.45 -24.63 12.78
N ILE A 32 11.28 -24.36 12.18
CA ILE A 32 10.50 -23.15 12.47
C ILE A 32 10.19 -23.08 13.98
N VAL A 33 9.67 -24.17 14.55
CA VAL A 33 9.37 -24.25 15.99
C VAL A 33 10.62 -24.03 16.85
N ASN A 34 11.77 -24.59 16.48
CA ASN A 34 13.03 -24.39 17.21
C ASN A 34 13.42 -22.90 17.29
N TRP A 35 13.28 -22.17 16.18
CA TRP A 35 13.56 -20.73 16.17
C TRP A 35 12.50 -19.90 16.91
N LEU A 36 11.23 -20.26 16.79
CA LEU A 36 10.15 -19.61 17.54
C LEU A 36 10.31 -19.79 19.06
N VAL A 37 10.77 -20.96 19.51
CA VAL A 37 11.07 -21.21 20.94
C VAL A 37 12.18 -20.29 21.44
N LYS A 38 13.21 -20.05 20.63
CA LYS A 38 14.27 -19.08 20.94
C LYS A 38 13.74 -17.65 20.94
N ALA A 39 12.95 -17.26 19.94
CA ALA A 39 12.35 -15.92 19.85
C ALA A 39 11.46 -15.62 21.07
N ARG A 40 10.63 -16.59 21.49
CA ARG A 40 9.80 -16.49 22.70
C ARG A 40 10.60 -16.15 23.96
N SER A 41 11.84 -16.67 24.08
CA SER A 41 12.69 -16.42 25.25
C SER A 41 13.21 -14.99 25.35
N VAL A 42 13.20 -14.26 24.23
CA VAL A 42 13.64 -12.87 24.12
C VAL A 42 12.50 -11.94 23.69
N ALA A 43 11.25 -12.36 23.91
CA ALA A 43 10.07 -11.55 23.58
C ALA A 43 10.07 -10.23 24.37
N GLU A 44 9.69 -9.14 23.70
CA GLU A 44 9.72 -7.76 24.21
C GLU A 44 8.74 -7.55 25.37
N ASN A 45 7.63 -8.29 25.39
CA ASN A 45 6.59 -8.21 26.39
C ASN A 45 5.76 -9.52 26.44
N ASP A 46 4.87 -9.61 27.42
CA ASP A 46 4.04 -10.81 27.64
C ASP A 46 3.03 -11.06 26.49
N ALA A 47 2.55 -10.01 25.82
CA ALA A 47 1.65 -10.16 24.68
C ALA A 47 2.39 -10.83 23.51
N GLN A 48 3.57 -10.34 23.15
CA GLN A 48 4.41 -10.96 22.12
C GLN A 48 4.85 -12.38 22.50
N ARG A 49 5.17 -12.63 23.78
CA ARG A 49 5.46 -14.00 24.24
C ARG A 49 4.27 -14.93 23.99
N LYS A 50 3.06 -14.45 24.25
CA LYS A 50 1.82 -15.22 24.04
C LYS A 50 1.56 -15.52 22.57
N THR A 51 1.86 -14.59 21.65
CA THR A 51 1.72 -14.84 20.21
C THR A 51 2.65 -15.98 19.78
N PHE A 52 3.93 -15.97 20.20
CA PHE A 52 4.87 -17.04 19.90
C PHE A 52 4.43 -18.39 20.48
N GLU A 53 3.92 -18.43 21.72
CA GLU A 53 3.40 -19.67 22.32
C GLU A 53 2.26 -20.29 21.52
N LEU A 54 1.31 -19.47 21.08
CA LEU A 54 0.16 -19.93 20.28
C LEU A 54 0.59 -20.37 18.88
N LEU A 55 1.53 -19.65 18.25
CA LEU A 55 2.07 -20.03 16.95
C LEU A 55 2.85 -21.36 17.01
N ILE A 56 3.65 -21.56 18.06
CA ILE A 56 4.33 -22.84 18.32
C ILE A 56 3.29 -23.95 18.51
N ALA A 57 2.25 -23.72 19.31
CA ALA A 57 1.20 -24.71 19.54
C ALA A 57 0.45 -25.08 18.25
N TYR A 58 0.21 -24.10 17.37
CA TYR A 58 -0.34 -24.33 16.04
C TYR A 58 0.58 -25.23 15.20
N TYR A 59 1.86 -24.89 15.07
CA TYR A 59 2.79 -25.71 14.28
C TYR A 59 3.02 -27.11 14.85
N GLN A 60 2.94 -27.27 16.17
CA GLN A 60 3.06 -28.59 16.82
C GLN A 60 1.84 -29.47 16.63
N SER A 61 0.64 -28.90 16.47
CA SER A 61 -0.62 -29.65 16.44
C SER A 61 -1.31 -29.68 15.06
N GLY A 62 -1.07 -28.69 14.22
CA GLY A 62 -1.82 -28.42 12.99
C GLY A 62 -3.25 -27.91 13.23
N ASP A 63 -3.65 -27.59 14.46
CA ASP A 63 -5.02 -27.19 14.80
C ASP A 63 -5.33 -25.76 14.35
N LEU A 64 -6.26 -25.59 13.42
CA LEU A 64 -6.68 -24.28 12.93
C LEU A 64 -7.34 -23.40 14.01
N LYS A 65 -7.88 -23.98 15.08
CA LYS A 65 -8.35 -23.18 16.23
C LYS A 65 -7.19 -22.50 16.95
N LYS A 66 -6.02 -23.16 17.03
CA LYS A 66 -4.80 -22.54 17.56
C LYS A 66 -4.29 -21.44 16.65
N PHE A 67 -4.48 -21.58 15.34
CA PHE A 67 -4.19 -20.50 14.40
C PHE A 67 -5.12 -19.31 14.62
N ASP A 68 -6.43 -19.52 14.81
CA ASP A 68 -7.36 -18.45 15.17
C ASP A 68 -7.00 -17.77 16.50
N GLU A 69 -6.68 -18.54 17.55
CA GLU A 69 -6.20 -18.03 18.84
C GLU A 69 -4.93 -17.18 18.67
N TYR A 70 -3.95 -17.67 17.88
CA TYR A 70 -2.74 -16.94 17.54
C TYR A 70 -3.07 -15.61 16.87
N ASN A 71 -3.95 -15.59 15.86
CA ASN A 71 -4.31 -14.39 15.12
C ASN A 71 -4.99 -13.34 16.03
N ILE A 72 -5.87 -13.77 16.95
CA ILE A 72 -6.48 -12.87 17.93
C ILE A 72 -5.42 -12.24 18.83
N ALA A 73 -4.51 -13.05 19.38
CA ALA A 73 -3.44 -12.55 20.23
C ALA A 73 -2.49 -11.63 19.46
N TRP A 74 -2.20 -11.97 18.20
CA TRP A 74 -1.34 -11.18 17.32
C TRP A 74 -1.94 -9.82 17.00
N VAL A 75 -3.22 -9.74 16.66
CA VAL A 75 -3.91 -8.46 16.44
C VAL A 75 -3.89 -7.58 17.70
N ALA A 76 -4.07 -8.19 18.87
CA ALA A 76 -4.08 -7.48 20.15
C ALA A 76 -2.71 -6.92 20.57
N ASP A 77 -1.60 -7.47 20.06
CA ASP A 77 -0.27 -6.93 20.33
C ASP A 77 0.02 -5.69 19.46
N THR A 78 -0.20 -4.51 20.05
CA THR A 78 0.04 -3.22 19.40
C THR A 78 1.29 -2.49 19.92
N ASN A 79 1.98 -3.04 20.92
CA ASN A 79 3.03 -2.34 21.66
C ASN A 79 4.44 -2.84 21.31
N SER A 80 4.58 -4.05 20.78
CA SER A 80 5.86 -4.59 20.32
C SER A 80 6.45 -3.77 19.18
N VAL A 81 7.78 -3.60 19.19
CA VAL A 81 8.51 -2.93 18.12
C VAL A 81 8.80 -3.92 16.99
N VAL A 82 9.12 -5.17 17.33
CA VAL A 82 9.32 -6.26 16.38
C VAL A 82 7.99 -6.99 16.17
N ASP A 83 7.65 -7.25 14.92
CA ASP A 83 6.46 -8.03 14.56
C ASP A 83 6.81 -9.09 13.51
N THR A 84 6.04 -10.18 13.48
CA THR A 84 6.24 -11.25 12.51
C THR A 84 4.94 -11.84 11.97
N VAL A 85 4.90 -11.99 10.66
CA VAL A 85 4.04 -12.93 9.95
C VAL A 85 4.86 -14.20 9.74
N ASN A 86 4.32 -15.37 10.10
CA ASN A 86 4.95 -16.66 9.86
C ASN A 86 3.89 -17.75 9.89
N GLY A 87 3.48 -18.27 8.73
CA GLY A 87 2.35 -19.18 8.66
C GLY A 87 1.97 -19.57 7.24
N PHE A 88 0.90 -20.36 7.14
CA PHE A 88 0.18 -20.59 5.88
C PHE A 88 -0.91 -19.52 5.77
N ILE A 89 -0.69 -18.49 4.96
CA ILE A 89 -1.45 -17.23 5.05
C ILE A 89 -2.38 -17.02 3.87
N GLU A 90 -1.80 -16.83 2.69
CA GLU A 90 -2.53 -16.41 1.49
C GLU A 90 -2.93 -17.60 0.63
N VAL A 91 -4.12 -17.54 0.04
CA VAL A 91 -4.70 -18.69 -0.69
C VAL A 91 -4.69 -18.50 -2.21
N TYR A 92 -3.90 -17.56 -2.71
CA TYR A 92 -3.91 -17.15 -4.12
C TYR A 92 -3.48 -18.28 -5.07
N ASP A 93 -2.55 -19.13 -4.64
CA ASP A 93 -2.05 -20.25 -5.45
C ASP A 93 -2.97 -21.47 -5.46
N ASP A 94 -3.94 -21.56 -4.55
CA ASP A 94 -4.98 -22.57 -4.63
C ASP A 94 -6.07 -22.10 -5.58
N ALA A 95 -6.26 -22.82 -6.68
CA ALA A 95 -7.34 -22.55 -7.64
C ALA A 95 -8.75 -22.54 -7.02
N LEU A 96 -8.93 -23.18 -5.86
CA LEU A 96 -10.18 -23.15 -5.09
C LEU A 96 -10.17 -22.16 -3.90
N GLY A 97 -9.04 -21.51 -3.60
CA GLY A 97 -8.92 -20.49 -2.58
C GLY A 97 -9.06 -20.97 -1.13
N TYR A 98 -8.64 -22.20 -0.82
CA TYR A 98 -8.70 -22.74 0.55
C TYR A 98 -7.35 -22.98 1.21
N ARG A 99 -6.29 -23.30 0.45
CA ARG A 99 -4.99 -23.77 1.00
C ARG A 99 -4.02 -22.60 1.01
N GLY A 100 -3.40 -22.34 2.15
CA GLY A 100 -2.49 -21.22 2.34
C GLY A 100 -1.09 -21.54 1.84
N THR A 101 -0.47 -20.64 1.09
CA THR A 101 0.98 -20.65 0.83
C THR A 101 1.72 -20.27 2.11
N TRP A 102 2.89 -20.89 2.33
CA TRP A 102 3.71 -20.53 3.49
C TRP A 102 4.47 -19.25 3.20
N GLU A 103 4.37 -18.27 4.10
CA GLU A 103 5.13 -17.04 4.04
C GLU A 103 5.65 -16.65 5.43
N SER A 104 6.71 -15.86 5.43
CA SER A 104 7.19 -15.20 6.62
C SER A 104 7.75 -13.81 6.31
N VAL A 105 7.40 -12.85 7.17
CA VAL A 105 7.95 -11.50 7.17
C VAL A 105 8.32 -11.17 8.61
N VAL A 106 9.59 -10.85 8.85
CA VAL A 106 10.04 -10.26 10.12
C VAL A 106 10.22 -8.78 9.87
N SER A 107 9.64 -7.96 10.74
CA SER A 107 9.62 -6.52 10.56
C SER A 107 9.80 -5.79 11.88
N ILE A 108 10.22 -4.54 11.79
CA ILE A 108 10.25 -3.60 12.91
C ILE A 108 9.41 -2.38 12.59
N LYS A 109 8.77 -1.81 13.60
CA LYS A 109 8.06 -0.54 13.47
C LYS A 109 9.02 0.56 13.03
N ASP A 110 8.70 1.25 11.93
CA ASP A 110 9.53 2.35 11.44
C ASP A 110 9.35 3.57 12.36
N ALA A 111 10.41 3.94 13.08
CA ALA A 111 10.37 5.04 14.05
C ALA A 111 10.17 6.41 13.39
N GLU A 112 10.77 6.65 12.21
CA GLU A 112 10.68 7.93 11.53
C GLU A 112 9.31 8.11 10.87
N ALA A 113 8.80 7.06 10.21
CA ALA A 113 7.44 7.04 9.71
C ALA A 113 6.42 7.16 10.85
N SER A 114 6.65 6.49 11.97
CA SER A 114 5.79 6.63 13.15
C SER A 114 5.73 8.05 13.68
N LYS A 115 6.86 8.78 13.69
CA LYS A 115 6.88 10.21 14.08
C LYS A 115 6.06 11.06 13.10
N ARG A 116 6.23 10.87 11.79
CA ARG A 116 5.46 11.61 10.77
C ARG A 116 3.96 11.31 10.88
N ILE A 117 3.60 10.03 10.93
CA ILE A 117 2.22 9.57 11.11
C ILE A 117 1.61 10.14 12.39
N ALA A 118 2.35 10.14 13.50
CA ALA A 118 1.86 10.70 14.77
C ALA A 118 1.63 12.22 14.68
N ALA A 119 2.53 12.95 14.02
CA ALA A 119 2.37 14.40 13.80
C ALA A 119 1.15 14.70 12.92
N ILE A 120 0.96 13.96 11.82
CA ILE A 120 -0.21 14.10 10.94
C ILE A 120 -1.50 13.73 11.69
N SER A 121 -1.51 12.58 12.37
CA SER A 121 -2.67 12.11 13.15
C SER A 121 -3.05 13.11 14.25
N GLY A 122 -2.06 13.71 14.92
CA GLY A 122 -2.28 14.72 15.96
C GLY A 122 -2.91 16.02 15.44
N GLN A 123 -2.92 16.23 14.12
CA GLN A 123 -3.57 17.36 13.45
C GLN A 123 -4.75 16.91 12.56
N ALA A 124 -5.23 15.67 12.68
CA ALA A 124 -6.26 15.13 11.80
C ALA A 124 -7.56 15.95 11.76
N GLN A 125 -7.99 16.48 12.90
CA GLN A 125 -9.16 17.37 12.93
C GLN A 125 -8.91 18.68 12.18
N TRP A 126 -7.69 19.24 12.23
CA TRP A 126 -7.34 20.42 11.45
C TRP A 126 -7.43 20.12 9.95
N PHE A 127 -6.94 18.96 9.51
CA PHE A 127 -7.10 18.54 8.11
C PHE A 127 -8.57 18.36 7.73
N GLU A 128 -9.40 17.73 8.57
CA GLU A 128 -10.84 17.60 8.27
C GLU A 128 -11.53 18.97 8.17
N ASP A 129 -11.30 19.86 9.14
CA ASP A 129 -11.93 21.18 9.21
C ASP A 129 -11.54 22.08 8.03
N ASN A 130 -10.27 22.01 7.62
CA ASN A 130 -9.72 22.82 6.52
C ASN A 130 -9.79 22.13 5.15
N SER A 131 -10.51 21.01 5.06
CA SER A 131 -10.68 20.29 3.79
C SER A 131 -11.63 21.03 2.84
N PRO A 132 -11.52 20.80 1.52
CA PRO A 132 -12.43 21.39 0.53
C PRO A 132 -13.79 20.67 0.49
N LEU A 133 -14.02 19.68 1.37
CA LEU A 133 -15.27 18.94 1.44
C LEU A 133 -16.44 19.87 1.77
N LEU A 134 -17.65 19.46 1.38
CA LEU A 134 -18.87 20.13 1.81
C LEU A 134 -19.01 20.08 3.34
N PRO A 135 -19.45 21.17 4.01
CA PRO A 135 -19.57 21.20 5.47
C PRO A 135 -20.34 20.01 6.08
N GLU A 136 -21.41 19.58 5.42
CA GLU A 136 -22.23 18.43 5.84
C GLU A 136 -21.52 17.07 5.69
N HIS A 137 -20.48 16.99 4.85
CA HIS A 137 -19.68 15.79 4.64
C HIS A 137 -18.43 15.75 5.50
N LYS A 138 -18.16 16.78 6.32
CA LYS A 138 -17.06 16.78 7.29
C LYS A 138 -17.45 16.11 8.60
N LYS A 139 -16.53 15.33 9.16
CA LYS A 139 -16.65 14.76 10.51
C LYS A 139 -16.46 15.85 11.56
N LYS A 140 -17.37 15.89 12.53
CA LYS A 140 -17.23 16.74 13.71
C LYS A 140 -16.06 16.34 14.62
N ASN A 141 -15.77 15.04 14.66
CA ASN A 141 -14.67 14.46 15.43
C ASN A 141 -14.03 13.34 14.60
N VAL A 142 -12.78 13.52 14.19
CA VAL A 142 -11.98 12.46 13.56
C VAL A 142 -11.40 11.57 14.66
N VAL A 143 -11.69 10.27 14.60
CA VAL A 143 -11.23 9.26 15.57
C VAL A 143 -10.77 8.00 14.85
N GLY A 144 -9.95 7.19 15.53
CA GLY A 144 -9.60 5.84 15.06
C GLY A 144 -8.57 5.81 13.92
N ILE A 145 -7.62 6.73 13.91
CA ILE A 145 -6.57 6.76 12.89
C ILE A 145 -5.49 5.75 13.25
N SER A 146 -5.35 4.71 12.43
CA SER A 146 -4.31 3.69 12.59
C SER A 146 -3.59 3.46 11.27
N ALA A 147 -2.48 4.16 11.05
CA ALA A 147 -1.52 3.81 10.01
C ALA A 147 -0.25 3.24 10.68
N LYS A 148 0.30 2.18 10.09
CA LYS A 148 1.54 1.56 10.55
C LYS A 148 2.45 1.35 9.35
N VAL A 149 3.63 1.95 9.42
CA VAL A 149 4.72 1.67 8.48
C VAL A 149 5.74 0.82 9.22
N ILE A 150 6.21 -0.21 8.52
CA ILE A 150 7.20 -1.15 9.02
C ILE A 150 8.43 -1.15 8.12
N THR A 151 9.58 -1.44 8.73
CA THR A 151 10.82 -1.80 8.04
C THR A 151 10.91 -3.31 8.03
N VAL A 152 10.89 -3.91 6.85
CA VAL A 152 11.15 -5.33 6.66
C VAL A 152 12.60 -5.65 6.96
N VAL A 153 12.84 -6.66 7.80
CA VAL A 153 14.16 -7.16 8.15
C VAL A 153 14.54 -8.35 7.27
N VAL A 154 13.65 -9.33 7.17
CA VAL A 154 13.84 -10.53 6.35
C VAL A 154 12.49 -11.14 5.98
N GLU A 155 12.42 -11.67 4.76
CA GLU A 155 11.26 -12.37 4.21
C GLU A 155 11.62 -13.80 3.79
N GLY A 156 10.61 -14.66 3.73
CA GLY A 156 10.74 -16.02 3.22
C GLY A 156 9.40 -16.58 2.75
N GLY A 157 9.45 -17.67 1.99
CA GLY A 157 8.25 -18.26 1.40
C GLY A 157 7.66 -17.35 0.33
N ASP A 158 6.35 -17.22 0.30
CA ASP A 158 5.64 -16.44 -0.72
C ASP A 158 5.91 -14.92 -0.67
N ALA A 159 6.51 -14.44 0.43
CA ALA A 159 6.97 -13.05 0.56
C ALA A 159 8.36 -12.80 -0.06
N ALA A 160 9.06 -13.81 -0.60
CA ALA A 160 10.39 -13.64 -1.19
C ALA A 160 10.66 -14.60 -2.37
N PRO A 161 11.37 -14.15 -3.43
CA PRO A 161 11.98 -12.83 -3.59
C PRO A 161 10.99 -11.75 -4.03
N THR A 162 9.79 -12.12 -4.45
CA THR A 162 8.73 -11.16 -4.80
C THR A 162 7.89 -10.88 -3.57
N THR A 163 7.93 -9.63 -3.11
CA THR A 163 7.31 -9.21 -1.85
C THR A 163 6.12 -8.27 -2.11
N PRO A 164 5.07 -8.31 -1.26
CA PRO A 164 4.05 -7.26 -1.25
C PRO A 164 4.63 -5.91 -0.81
N ILE A 165 3.91 -4.82 -1.09
CA ILE A 165 4.24 -3.48 -0.56
C ILE A 165 3.38 -3.10 0.66
N GLY A 166 2.36 -3.90 0.96
CA GLY A 166 1.49 -3.73 2.11
C GLY A 166 0.83 -5.06 2.49
N ILE A 167 0.53 -5.23 3.78
CA ILE A 167 -0.05 -6.47 4.34
C ILE A 167 -1.24 -6.09 5.20
N ASN A 168 -2.35 -6.82 5.07
CA ASN A 168 -3.57 -6.59 5.86
C ASN A 168 -4.14 -7.89 6.44
N LEU A 169 -3.72 -8.23 7.65
CA LEU A 169 -4.02 -9.52 8.28
C LEU A 169 -4.76 -9.36 9.62
N PRO A 170 -5.46 -10.40 10.10
CA PRO A 170 -5.64 -11.73 9.50
C PRO A 170 -6.69 -11.76 8.39
N ASN A 171 -6.73 -12.86 7.63
CA ASN A 171 -7.71 -13.11 6.56
C ASN A 171 -9.11 -13.53 7.09
N ALA A 172 -9.20 -14.02 8.33
CA ALA A 172 -10.47 -14.45 8.90
C ALA A 172 -11.40 -13.26 9.19
N ASN A 173 -12.44 -13.09 8.36
CA ASN A 173 -13.38 -11.97 8.45
C ASN A 173 -14.02 -11.78 9.83
N TRP A 174 -14.30 -12.87 10.55
CA TRP A 174 -14.90 -12.78 11.89
C TRP A 174 -13.92 -12.22 12.93
N ILE A 175 -12.62 -12.57 12.83
CA ILE A 175 -11.57 -12.00 13.69
C ILE A 175 -11.44 -10.52 13.39
N ARG A 176 -11.39 -10.15 12.11
CA ARG A 176 -11.33 -8.74 11.67
C ARG A 176 -12.49 -7.93 12.24
N ALA A 177 -13.70 -8.48 12.20
CA ALA A 177 -14.90 -7.81 12.69
C ALA A 177 -14.96 -7.66 14.21
N GLN A 178 -14.44 -8.63 14.98
CA GLN A 178 -14.57 -8.68 16.44
C GLN A 178 -13.35 -8.17 17.19
N HIS A 179 -12.15 -8.36 16.61
CA HIS A 179 -10.86 -8.11 17.26
C HIS A 179 -10.01 -7.11 16.48
N GLY A 180 -10.34 -6.82 15.22
CA GLY A 180 -9.60 -5.89 14.36
C GLY A 180 -8.60 -6.59 13.43
N SER A 181 -7.79 -5.78 12.76
CA SER A 181 -6.74 -6.22 11.83
C SER A 181 -5.50 -5.32 11.96
N LYS A 182 -4.35 -5.81 11.51
CA LYS A 182 -3.16 -4.99 11.29
C LYS A 182 -2.99 -4.78 9.80
N SER A 183 -3.10 -3.52 9.37
CA SER A 183 -2.74 -3.06 8.03
C SER A 183 -1.40 -2.34 8.13
N VAL A 184 -0.40 -2.80 7.38
CA VAL A 184 0.96 -2.26 7.41
C VAL A 184 1.48 -1.99 6.01
N ASN A 185 2.25 -0.92 5.85
CA ASN A 185 3.00 -0.60 4.64
C ASN A 185 4.49 -0.93 4.85
N LEU A 186 5.12 -1.61 3.88
CA LEU A 186 6.51 -2.05 3.93
C LEU A 186 7.41 -0.93 3.39
N GLY A 187 7.70 0.04 4.27
CA GLY A 187 8.29 1.34 3.88
C GLY A 187 9.65 1.23 3.19
N ASN A 188 10.53 0.33 3.65
CA ASN A 188 11.84 0.13 3.04
C ASN A 188 11.79 -0.64 1.71
N ILE A 189 10.81 -1.53 1.52
CA ILE A 189 10.57 -2.20 0.23
C ILE A 189 10.10 -1.19 -0.81
N VAL A 190 9.11 -0.36 -0.44
CA VAL A 190 8.59 0.71 -1.29
C VAL A 190 9.70 1.70 -1.64
N GLU A 191 10.51 2.12 -0.66
CA GLU A 191 11.66 2.99 -0.89
C GLU A 191 12.69 2.36 -1.84
N ALA A 192 13.00 1.08 -1.67
CA ALA A 192 13.97 0.39 -2.52
C ALA A 192 13.46 0.27 -3.97
N TYR A 193 12.17 0.01 -4.17
CA TYR A 193 11.54 0.08 -5.51
C TYR A 193 11.71 1.45 -6.15
N ASP A 194 11.48 2.53 -5.40
CA ASP A 194 11.58 3.89 -5.94
C ASP A 194 13.02 4.30 -6.22
N GLN A 195 13.96 3.92 -5.35
CA GLN A 195 15.38 4.17 -5.58
C GLN A 195 15.92 3.38 -6.79
N ALA A 196 15.47 2.13 -7.00
CA ALA A 196 15.85 1.35 -8.17
C ALA A 196 15.38 2.01 -9.47
N LYS A 197 14.13 2.49 -9.51
CA LYS A 197 13.58 3.22 -10.68
C LYS A 197 14.36 4.50 -11.02
N ASN A 198 14.91 5.18 -10.01
CA ASN A 198 15.74 6.37 -10.20
C ASN A 198 17.11 6.05 -10.82
N GLY A 199 17.56 4.79 -10.79
CA GLY A 199 18.83 4.35 -11.40
C GLY A 199 18.69 3.78 -12.81
N ASP A 200 17.49 3.35 -13.19
CA ASP A 200 17.23 2.62 -14.45
C ASP A 200 16.94 3.53 -15.66
N GLY A 201 17.13 4.84 -15.53
CA GLY A 201 16.89 5.82 -16.59
C GLY A 201 15.41 6.11 -16.88
N GLN A 202 14.48 5.47 -16.16
CA GLN A 202 13.04 5.72 -16.33
C GLN A 202 12.68 7.17 -16.02
N LEU A 203 13.21 7.71 -14.92
CA LEU A 203 12.92 9.10 -14.54
C LEU A 203 13.42 10.07 -15.62
N GLU A 204 14.64 9.91 -16.11
CA GLU A 204 15.23 10.70 -17.19
C GLU A 204 14.46 10.58 -18.50
N GLU A 205 13.98 9.39 -18.85
CA GLU A 205 13.26 9.16 -20.10
C GLU A 205 11.88 9.84 -20.12
N PHE A 206 11.18 9.86 -18.98
CA PHE A 206 9.79 10.31 -18.88
C PHE A 206 9.60 11.70 -18.27
N THR A 207 10.66 12.33 -17.79
CA THR A 207 10.66 13.72 -17.30
C THR A 207 11.17 14.67 -18.38
N ARG A 208 10.45 15.78 -18.61
CA ARG A 208 10.77 16.74 -19.66
C ARG A 208 11.80 17.78 -19.23
N ASP A 209 11.65 18.29 -18.01
CA ASP A 209 12.36 19.46 -17.53
C ASP A 209 13.49 19.06 -16.59
N GLU A 210 14.69 19.62 -16.79
CA GLU A 210 15.85 19.35 -15.90
C GLU A 210 15.56 19.77 -14.45
N ALA A 211 14.76 20.83 -14.26
CA ALA A 211 14.33 21.27 -12.94
C ALA A 211 13.40 20.25 -12.27
N GLU A 212 12.47 19.64 -13.01
CA GLU A 212 11.62 18.54 -12.51
C GLU A 212 12.49 17.33 -12.14
N LEU A 213 13.46 16.98 -13.00
CA LEU A 213 14.36 15.85 -12.76
C LEU A 213 15.20 16.05 -11.49
N ALA A 214 15.78 17.24 -11.32
CA ALA A 214 16.54 17.59 -10.12
C ALA A 214 15.65 17.53 -8.86
N ARG A 215 14.45 18.11 -8.93
CA ARG A 215 13.48 18.10 -7.82
C ARG A 215 13.06 16.68 -7.44
N ALA A 216 12.82 15.82 -8.43
CA ALA A 216 12.46 14.43 -8.21
C ALA A 216 13.60 13.64 -7.54
N LYS A 217 14.85 13.85 -7.96
CA LYS A 217 16.03 13.23 -7.33
C LYS A 217 16.24 13.70 -5.90
N GLU A 218 16.01 14.98 -5.62
CA GLU A 218 16.23 15.56 -4.29
C GLU A 218 15.10 15.25 -3.30
N HIS A 219 13.85 15.31 -3.77
CA HIS A 219 12.68 15.30 -2.88
C HIS A 219 11.70 14.15 -3.11
N GLY A 220 11.85 13.36 -4.18
CA GLY A 220 10.88 12.34 -4.58
C GLY A 220 10.60 11.29 -3.51
N SER A 221 11.62 10.81 -2.79
CA SER A 221 11.45 9.82 -1.72
C SER A 221 10.60 10.37 -0.55
N LEU A 222 10.90 11.59 -0.09
CA LEU A 222 10.11 12.22 0.97
C LEU A 222 8.70 12.57 0.51
N ALA A 223 8.55 13.04 -0.73
CA ALA A 223 7.27 13.34 -1.35
C ALA A 223 6.37 12.11 -1.40
N HIS A 224 6.91 10.96 -1.82
CA HIS A 224 6.19 9.70 -1.84
C HIS A 224 5.77 9.25 -0.43
N LYS A 225 6.72 9.25 0.52
CA LYS A 225 6.45 8.87 1.92
C LYS A 225 5.36 9.72 2.55
N LEU A 226 5.40 11.05 2.37
CA LEU A 226 4.38 11.94 2.92
C LEU A 226 3.02 11.77 2.25
N HIS A 227 2.98 11.59 0.92
CA HIS A 227 1.73 11.34 0.20
C HIS A 227 1.05 10.07 0.70
N VAL A 228 1.81 8.97 0.83
CA VAL A 228 1.33 7.69 1.38
C VAL A 228 0.90 7.84 2.84
N ASP A 229 1.73 8.47 3.69
CA ASP A 229 1.38 8.71 5.09
C ASP A 229 0.05 9.48 5.19
N MET A 230 -0.17 10.51 4.38
CA MET A 230 -1.43 11.26 4.36
C MET A 230 -2.61 10.46 3.79
N HIS A 231 -2.41 9.70 2.72
CA HIS A 231 -3.42 8.81 2.12
C HIS A 231 -4.01 7.87 3.18
N GLU A 232 -3.14 7.20 3.94
CA GLU A 232 -3.54 6.23 4.96
C GLU A 232 -4.13 6.90 6.21
N VAL A 233 -3.50 7.98 6.68
CA VAL A 233 -3.79 8.58 7.99
C VAL A 233 -5.00 9.50 7.96
N ILE A 234 -5.09 10.36 6.94
CA ILE A 234 -6.15 11.38 6.84
C ILE A 234 -7.00 11.20 5.58
N GLY A 235 -6.50 10.51 4.55
CA GLY A 235 -7.27 10.15 3.37
C GLY A 235 -8.44 9.26 3.75
N HIS A 236 -8.22 7.97 4.00
CA HIS A 236 -9.31 7.04 4.38
C HIS A 236 -10.10 7.45 5.63
N ALA A 237 -9.47 8.15 6.57
CA ALA A 237 -10.10 8.57 7.81
C ALA A 237 -11.04 9.80 7.67
N SER A 238 -10.92 10.59 6.61
CA SER A 238 -11.71 11.82 6.42
C SER A 238 -13.09 11.59 5.80
N GLY A 239 -13.98 12.56 6.03
CA GLY A 239 -15.30 12.62 5.43
C GLY A 239 -16.31 11.62 5.98
N GLN A 240 -17.60 11.94 5.87
CA GLN A 240 -18.71 11.10 6.34
C GLN A 240 -19.81 10.94 5.30
N ILE A 241 -20.52 9.81 5.38
CA ILE A 241 -21.69 9.51 4.54
C ILE A 241 -22.94 10.13 5.16
N GLU A 242 -23.87 10.59 4.33
CA GLU A 242 -25.13 11.17 4.80
C GLU A 242 -26.03 10.11 5.47
N ALA A 243 -26.85 10.54 6.44
CA ALA A 243 -27.75 9.65 7.14
C ALA A 243 -28.74 8.98 6.17
N GLY A 244 -28.84 7.65 6.26
CA GLY A 244 -29.73 6.85 5.40
C GLY A 244 -29.13 6.41 4.07
N ILE A 245 -27.91 6.84 3.73
CA ILE A 245 -27.16 6.31 2.59
C ILE A 245 -26.41 5.04 3.00
N GLY A 246 -26.52 4.00 2.18
CA GLY A 246 -25.82 2.73 2.39
C GLY A 246 -24.30 2.86 2.25
N THR A 247 -23.58 1.80 2.59
CA THR A 247 -22.12 1.75 2.44
C THR A 247 -21.70 1.93 0.98
N PRO A 248 -20.48 2.41 0.68
CA PRO A 248 -20.00 2.55 -0.70
C PRO A 248 -20.05 1.24 -1.49
N LYS A 249 -19.86 0.10 -0.83
CA LYS A 249 -20.02 -1.22 -1.45
C LYS A 249 -21.44 -1.45 -1.99
N GLU A 250 -22.45 -1.00 -1.26
CA GLU A 250 -23.87 -1.14 -1.64
C GLU A 250 -24.27 -0.10 -2.69
N THR A 251 -23.81 1.14 -2.54
CA THR A 251 -24.24 2.27 -3.38
C THR A 251 -23.41 2.41 -4.65
N LEU A 252 -22.08 2.34 -4.56
CA LEU A 252 -21.14 2.54 -5.68
C LEU A 252 -20.69 1.22 -6.34
N LYS A 253 -20.93 0.08 -5.70
CA LYS A 253 -20.69 -1.27 -6.24
C LYS A 253 -19.23 -1.44 -6.73
N SER A 254 -19.03 -1.84 -7.99
CA SER A 254 -17.72 -2.07 -8.59
C SER A 254 -16.84 -0.82 -8.71
N TYR A 255 -17.40 0.39 -8.55
CA TYR A 255 -16.65 1.64 -8.60
C TYR A 255 -16.18 2.11 -7.21
N ALA A 256 -16.64 1.45 -6.13
CA ALA A 256 -16.39 1.88 -4.77
C ALA A 256 -14.90 1.97 -4.45
N SER A 257 -14.12 0.94 -4.81
CA SER A 257 -12.68 0.88 -4.52
C SER A 257 -11.92 1.98 -5.26
N ALA A 258 -12.05 2.08 -6.58
CA ALA A 258 -11.35 3.11 -7.36
C ALA A 258 -11.69 4.54 -6.91
N LEU A 259 -12.95 4.81 -6.53
CA LEU A 259 -13.37 6.12 -6.03
C LEU A 259 -12.85 6.40 -4.61
N GLU A 260 -12.80 5.39 -3.74
CA GLU A 260 -12.25 5.54 -2.38
C GLU A 260 -10.75 5.83 -2.42
N GLU A 261 -10.02 5.13 -3.27
CA GLU A 261 -8.59 5.36 -3.48
C GLU A 261 -8.32 6.73 -4.09
N ALA A 262 -9.07 7.14 -5.12
CA ALA A 262 -8.95 8.48 -5.71
C ALA A 262 -9.17 9.57 -4.66
N ARG A 263 -10.17 9.38 -3.78
CA ARG A 263 -10.47 10.31 -2.69
C ARG A 263 -9.31 10.40 -1.69
N ALA A 264 -8.77 9.28 -1.25
CA ALA A 264 -7.65 9.26 -0.30
C ALA A 264 -6.38 9.85 -0.92
N ASP A 265 -6.08 9.55 -2.18
CA ASP A 265 -4.99 10.16 -2.94
C ASP A 265 -5.15 11.68 -3.03
N LEU A 266 -6.35 12.16 -3.33
CA LEU A 266 -6.65 13.58 -3.45
C LEU A 266 -6.54 14.34 -2.12
N VAL A 267 -6.83 13.71 -0.98
CA VAL A 267 -6.56 14.30 0.33
C VAL A 267 -5.05 14.52 0.50
N GLY A 268 -4.26 13.49 0.20
CA GLY A 268 -2.79 13.59 0.24
C GLY A 268 -2.27 14.67 -0.71
N LEU A 269 -2.74 14.69 -1.97
CA LEU A 269 -2.33 15.68 -2.96
C LEU A 269 -2.75 17.10 -2.55
N TYR A 270 -3.99 17.31 -2.10
CA TYR A 270 -4.45 18.64 -1.70
C TYR A 270 -3.61 19.25 -0.56
N TYR A 271 -3.17 18.43 0.39
CA TYR A 271 -2.39 18.88 1.55
C TYR A 271 -0.88 18.87 1.35
N ILE A 272 -0.33 18.12 0.39
CA ILE A 272 1.13 18.07 0.20
C ILE A 272 1.72 19.40 -0.26
N MET A 273 0.90 20.28 -0.84
CA MET A 273 1.24 21.66 -1.19
C MET A 273 0.80 22.68 -0.12
N ASP A 274 0.38 22.24 1.07
CA ASP A 274 0.01 23.14 2.16
C ASP A 274 1.24 23.55 3.00
N PRO A 275 1.48 24.85 3.25
CA PRO A 275 2.57 25.32 4.11
C PRO A 275 2.56 24.71 5.51
N LYS A 276 1.40 24.24 6.00
CA LYS A 276 1.24 23.58 7.29
C LYS A 276 2.22 22.41 7.48
N LEU A 277 2.52 21.65 6.43
CA LEU A 277 3.48 20.54 6.54
C LEU A 277 4.92 21.03 6.78
N VAL A 278 5.29 22.20 6.26
CA VAL A 278 6.58 22.85 6.58
C VAL A 278 6.58 23.36 8.02
N GLU A 279 5.49 24.00 8.46
CA GLU A 279 5.34 24.48 9.84
C GLU A 279 5.42 23.35 10.87
N MET A 280 4.89 22.17 10.52
CA MET A 280 4.96 20.96 11.34
C MET A 280 6.34 20.27 11.29
N GLY A 281 7.27 20.75 10.46
CA GLY A 281 8.59 20.15 10.26
C GLY A 281 8.56 18.81 9.52
N LEU A 282 7.49 18.51 8.78
CA LEU A 282 7.34 17.27 8.01
C LEU A 282 8.07 17.31 6.67
N MET A 283 8.30 18.51 6.13
CA MET A 283 9.08 18.72 4.91
C MET A 283 9.86 20.05 4.97
N PRO A 284 11.03 20.13 4.31
CA PRO A 284 11.87 21.33 4.35
C PRO A 284 11.28 22.51 3.56
N SER A 285 10.49 22.24 2.52
CA SER A 285 9.87 23.27 1.66
C SER A 285 8.75 22.65 0.81
N LEU A 286 7.98 23.51 0.12
CA LEU A 286 6.96 23.08 -0.85
C LEU A 286 7.54 22.41 -2.10
N GLU A 287 8.86 22.39 -2.30
CA GLU A 287 9.48 21.66 -3.42
C GLU A 287 9.21 20.15 -3.32
N VAL A 288 9.00 19.65 -2.09
CA VAL A 288 8.55 18.27 -1.86
C VAL A 288 7.14 18.05 -2.40
N GLY A 289 6.22 18.98 -2.19
CA GLY A 289 4.87 18.91 -2.74
C GLY A 289 4.83 18.98 -4.26
N LYS A 290 5.68 19.82 -4.86
CA LYS A 290 5.84 19.88 -6.31
C LYS A 290 6.35 18.55 -6.87
N ALA A 291 7.33 17.92 -6.22
CA ALA A 291 7.84 16.62 -6.64
C ALA A 291 6.75 15.54 -6.59
N ALA A 292 5.84 15.59 -5.61
CA ALA A 292 4.68 14.71 -5.56
C ALA A 292 3.73 14.94 -6.74
N TYR A 293 3.41 16.19 -7.07
CA TYR A 293 2.53 16.52 -8.19
C TYR A 293 3.12 16.10 -9.53
N ASP A 294 4.40 16.41 -9.75
CA ASP A 294 5.15 16.02 -10.96
C ASP A 294 5.09 14.49 -11.14
N SER A 295 5.42 13.75 -10.08
CA SER A 295 5.39 12.29 -10.07
C SER A 295 3.98 11.73 -10.31
N TYR A 296 2.97 12.28 -9.64
CA TYR A 296 1.59 11.80 -9.74
C TYR A 296 1.02 11.99 -11.13
N ILE A 297 1.21 13.18 -11.73
CA ILE A 297 0.76 13.46 -13.11
C ILE A 297 1.51 12.60 -14.12
N ARG A 298 2.84 12.51 -14.02
CA ARG A 298 3.67 11.67 -14.91
C ARG A 298 3.29 10.19 -14.81
N SER A 299 3.04 9.69 -13.61
CA SER A 299 2.59 8.32 -13.39
C SER A 299 1.19 8.09 -13.95
N GLY A 300 0.22 8.92 -13.55
CA GLY A 300 -1.20 8.76 -13.86
C GLY A 300 -1.50 8.87 -15.36
N MET A 301 -0.86 9.82 -16.04
CA MET A 301 -1.08 10.07 -17.47
C MET A 301 -0.29 9.13 -18.39
N MET A 302 0.82 8.54 -17.92
CA MET A 302 1.80 7.96 -18.84
C MET A 302 2.53 6.74 -18.29
N VAL A 303 3.39 6.89 -17.27
CA VAL A 303 4.37 5.85 -16.90
C VAL A 303 3.70 4.55 -16.45
N GLN A 304 2.54 4.60 -15.81
CA GLN A 304 1.84 3.39 -15.36
C GLN A 304 1.40 2.47 -16.51
N LEU A 305 1.22 3.00 -17.73
CA LEU A 305 0.80 2.23 -18.90
C LEU A 305 1.83 1.20 -19.35
N SER A 306 3.09 1.32 -18.88
CA SER A 306 4.13 0.30 -19.08
C SER A 306 3.78 -1.07 -18.48
N ARG A 307 2.79 -1.14 -17.59
CA ARG A 307 2.32 -2.36 -16.92
C ARG A 307 1.22 -3.11 -17.68
N LEU A 308 0.73 -2.55 -18.78
CA LEU A 308 -0.38 -3.12 -19.55
C LEU A 308 0.13 -3.72 -20.86
N GLU A 309 -0.50 -4.82 -21.29
CA GLU A 309 -0.34 -5.31 -22.65
C GLU A 309 -1.07 -4.41 -23.64
N LEU A 310 -0.52 -4.27 -24.85
CA LEU A 310 -1.08 -3.36 -25.84
C LEU A 310 -2.53 -3.73 -26.20
N GLY A 311 -3.44 -2.78 -26.02
CA GLY A 311 -4.87 -2.95 -26.28
C GLY A 311 -5.71 -3.22 -25.03
N GLU A 312 -5.07 -3.51 -23.90
CA GLU A 312 -5.73 -3.59 -22.60
C GLU A 312 -6.25 -2.22 -22.14
N GLN A 313 -7.20 -2.26 -21.22
CA GLN A 313 -7.71 -1.09 -20.51
C GLN A 313 -7.28 -1.19 -19.05
N LEU A 314 -7.38 -0.08 -18.30
CA LEU A 314 -7.13 -0.15 -16.87
C LEU A 314 -8.23 -0.95 -16.18
N GLU A 315 -7.84 -1.95 -15.39
CA GLU A 315 -8.74 -2.79 -14.59
C GLU A 315 -8.53 -2.64 -13.09
N GLU A 316 -7.26 -2.58 -12.67
CA GLU A 316 -6.84 -2.48 -11.28
C GLU A 316 -7.26 -1.12 -10.67
N SER A 317 -7.83 -1.15 -9.45
CA SER A 317 -8.46 0.03 -8.83
C SER A 317 -7.47 1.16 -8.56
N HIS A 318 -6.24 0.86 -8.12
CA HIS A 318 -5.23 1.89 -7.86
C HIS A 318 -4.69 2.53 -9.15
N MET A 319 -4.56 1.77 -10.24
CA MET A 319 -4.20 2.34 -11.55
C MET A 319 -5.34 3.21 -12.10
N ARG A 320 -6.59 2.72 -12.00
CA ARG A 320 -7.79 3.46 -12.43
C ARG A 320 -7.92 4.80 -11.70
N ASN A 321 -7.73 4.80 -10.38
CA ASN A 321 -7.83 6.02 -9.59
C ASN A 321 -6.77 7.05 -10.01
N ARG A 322 -5.52 6.62 -10.19
CA ARG A 322 -4.41 7.52 -10.53
C ARG A 322 -4.61 8.14 -11.90
N GLN A 323 -5.08 7.34 -12.87
CA GLN A 323 -5.43 7.88 -14.18
C GLN A 323 -6.63 8.83 -14.09
N LEU A 324 -7.67 8.47 -13.35
CA LEU A 324 -8.85 9.32 -13.15
C LEU A 324 -8.44 10.70 -12.65
N VAL A 325 -7.69 10.76 -11.55
CA VAL A 325 -7.27 12.02 -10.92
C VAL A 325 -6.40 12.84 -11.87
N ALA A 326 -5.40 12.21 -12.50
CA ALA A 326 -4.49 12.92 -13.40
C ALA A 326 -5.18 13.42 -14.67
N ALA A 327 -6.01 12.59 -15.30
CA ALA A 327 -6.71 12.94 -16.54
C ALA A 327 -7.81 13.99 -16.31
N TRP A 328 -8.54 13.90 -15.19
CA TRP A 328 -9.51 14.92 -14.82
C TRP A 328 -8.83 16.27 -14.59
N ALA A 329 -7.72 16.28 -13.84
CA ALA A 329 -6.96 17.49 -13.57
C ALA A 329 -6.35 18.10 -14.84
N TYR A 330 -5.85 17.25 -15.75
CA TYR A 330 -5.37 17.68 -17.06
C TYR A 330 -6.47 18.34 -17.90
N GLU A 331 -7.66 17.73 -17.96
CA GLU A 331 -8.80 18.30 -18.71
C GLU A 331 -9.25 19.65 -18.12
N HIS A 332 -9.44 19.72 -16.80
CA HIS A 332 -9.98 20.92 -16.12
C HIS A 332 -8.93 22.04 -16.02
N GLY A 333 -7.64 21.71 -16.05
CA GLY A 333 -6.55 22.67 -16.11
C GLY A 333 -6.18 23.13 -17.52
N LYS A 334 -6.77 22.55 -18.57
CA LYS A 334 -6.34 22.73 -19.97
C LYS A 334 -6.48 24.17 -20.45
N ALA A 335 -7.56 24.86 -20.11
CA ALA A 335 -7.82 26.22 -20.56
C ALA A 335 -6.77 27.24 -20.04
N GLU A 336 -6.15 26.93 -18.90
CA GLU A 336 -5.17 27.79 -18.23
C GLU A 336 -3.75 27.23 -18.32
N ASN A 337 -3.54 26.16 -19.10
CA ASN A 337 -2.26 25.46 -19.24
C ASN A 337 -1.67 25.00 -17.90
N VAL A 338 -2.51 24.58 -16.95
CA VAL A 338 -2.05 24.12 -15.62
C VAL A 338 -1.16 22.88 -15.73
N VAL A 339 -1.58 21.92 -16.56
CA VAL A 339 -0.79 20.77 -17.00
C VAL A 339 -0.78 20.76 -18.52
N VAL A 340 0.41 20.72 -19.12
CA VAL A 340 0.58 20.80 -20.58
C VAL A 340 1.08 19.46 -21.11
N LYS A 341 0.47 19.00 -22.21
CA LYS A 341 1.00 17.89 -23.01
C LYS A 341 1.98 18.46 -24.03
N GLU A 342 3.25 18.16 -23.86
CA GLU A 342 4.31 18.54 -24.81
C GLU A 342 4.72 17.32 -25.63
N VAL A 343 5.07 17.54 -26.91
CA VAL A 343 5.64 16.49 -27.76
C VAL A 343 6.97 17.01 -28.32
N VAL A 344 8.06 16.34 -27.98
CA VAL A 344 9.43 16.69 -28.39
C VAL A 344 10.07 15.46 -28.99
N ASP A 345 10.57 15.56 -30.22
CA ASP A 345 11.20 14.45 -30.95
C ASP A 345 10.36 13.16 -30.98
N GLY A 346 9.04 13.32 -31.08
CA GLY A 346 8.08 12.21 -31.09
C GLY A 346 7.86 11.53 -29.73
N LYS A 347 8.31 12.14 -28.64
CA LYS A 347 8.05 11.73 -27.26
C LYS A 347 7.08 12.68 -26.57
N THR A 348 6.05 12.11 -25.97
CA THR A 348 5.04 12.83 -25.18
C THR A 348 5.53 13.05 -23.74
N TYR A 349 5.23 14.23 -23.20
CA TYR A 349 5.45 14.57 -21.80
C TYR A 349 4.23 15.32 -21.24
N PHE A 350 3.94 15.11 -19.95
CA PHE A 350 2.92 15.87 -19.23
C PHE A 350 3.61 16.70 -18.15
N VAL A 351 3.55 18.03 -18.29
CA VAL A 351 4.35 18.96 -17.49
C VAL A 351 3.42 19.87 -16.70
N VAL A 352 3.62 19.93 -15.38
CA VAL A 352 2.89 20.85 -14.51
C VAL A 352 3.50 22.25 -14.65
N LYS A 353 2.70 23.25 -15.03
CA LYS A 353 3.14 24.65 -15.15
C LYS A 353 2.64 25.54 -14.01
N ASP A 354 1.54 25.16 -13.36
CA ASP A 354 0.97 25.92 -12.23
C ASP A 354 0.53 24.99 -11.09
N TYR A 355 1.40 24.83 -10.09
CA TYR A 355 1.16 23.93 -8.96
C TYR A 355 0.03 24.40 -8.04
N GLU A 356 -0.15 25.72 -7.89
CA GLU A 356 -1.19 26.27 -7.01
C GLU A 356 -2.58 26.07 -7.62
N LYS A 357 -2.72 26.33 -8.93
CA LYS A 357 -3.98 26.00 -9.63
C LYS A 357 -4.24 24.50 -9.67
N LEU A 358 -3.20 23.68 -9.82
CA LEU A 358 -3.36 22.23 -9.75
C LEU A 358 -3.89 21.78 -8.39
N ARG A 359 -3.44 22.42 -7.29
CA ARG A 359 -3.99 22.18 -5.95
C ARG A 359 -5.48 22.53 -5.85
N VAL A 360 -5.91 23.64 -6.44
CA VAL A 360 -7.34 24.03 -6.49
C VAL A 360 -8.16 22.97 -7.23
N ILE A 361 -7.69 22.54 -8.40
CA ILE A 361 -8.31 21.50 -9.21
C ILE A 361 -8.42 20.18 -8.43
N PHE A 362 -7.36 19.75 -7.74
CA PHE A 362 -7.44 18.58 -6.86
C PHE A 362 -8.46 18.76 -5.74
N GLY A 363 -8.56 19.95 -5.14
CA GLY A 363 -9.57 20.26 -4.13
C GLY A 363 -11.00 20.18 -4.66
N GLU A 364 -11.25 20.65 -5.89
CA GLU A 364 -12.55 20.55 -6.56
C GLU A 364 -12.95 19.11 -6.83
N LEU A 365 -12.02 18.29 -7.35
CA LEU A 365 -12.26 16.88 -7.57
C LEU A 365 -12.47 16.12 -6.25
N LEU A 366 -11.69 16.43 -5.22
CA LEU A 366 -11.85 15.85 -3.88
C LEU A 366 -13.25 16.11 -3.33
N ARG A 367 -13.72 17.36 -3.44
CA ARG A 367 -15.07 17.76 -3.03
C ARG A 367 -16.14 16.98 -3.78
N GLU A 368 -15.98 16.79 -5.10
CA GLU A 368 -16.96 16.05 -5.91
C GLU A 368 -16.95 14.54 -5.61
N ILE A 369 -15.78 13.91 -5.50
CA ILE A 369 -15.68 12.48 -5.16
C ILE A 369 -16.24 12.22 -3.75
N GLN A 370 -15.98 13.11 -2.80
CA GLN A 370 -16.60 13.03 -1.48
C GLN A 370 -18.13 13.16 -1.57
N ARG A 371 -18.66 14.11 -2.37
CA ARG A 371 -20.10 14.24 -2.58
C ARG A 371 -20.71 12.96 -3.14
N ILE A 372 -20.06 12.35 -4.14
CA ILE A 372 -20.47 11.08 -4.75
C ILE A 372 -20.54 9.98 -3.70
N LYS A 373 -19.47 9.82 -2.90
CA LYS A 373 -19.40 8.85 -1.79
C LYS A 373 -20.50 9.10 -0.76
N SER A 374 -20.62 10.33 -0.28
CA SER A 374 -21.52 10.67 0.82
C SER A 374 -23.01 10.57 0.46
N LYS A 375 -23.35 10.76 -0.82
CA LYS A 375 -24.72 10.64 -1.34
C LYS A 375 -25.03 9.29 -2.00
N GLY A 376 -24.03 8.41 -2.14
CA GLY A 376 -24.18 7.13 -2.83
C GLY A 376 -24.53 7.29 -4.32
N ASP A 377 -24.00 8.33 -4.98
CA ASP A 377 -24.34 8.70 -6.36
C ASP A 377 -23.65 7.78 -7.38
N PHE A 378 -24.23 6.60 -7.58
CA PHE A 378 -23.70 5.59 -8.50
C PHE A 378 -23.50 6.12 -9.92
N ALA A 379 -24.43 6.95 -10.42
CA ALA A 379 -24.40 7.42 -11.80
C ALA A 379 -23.22 8.36 -12.02
N ALA A 380 -23.01 9.32 -11.12
CA ALA A 380 -21.86 10.23 -11.19
C ALA A 380 -20.54 9.48 -10.96
N GLY A 381 -20.48 8.57 -9.98
CA GLY A 381 -19.30 7.75 -9.71
C GLY A 381 -18.89 6.89 -10.91
N LYS A 382 -19.85 6.23 -11.55
CA LYS A 382 -19.64 5.49 -12.79
C LYS A 382 -19.14 6.40 -13.91
N ALA A 383 -19.80 7.54 -14.12
CA ALA A 383 -19.43 8.46 -15.20
C ALA A 383 -17.99 8.95 -15.04
N LEU A 384 -17.57 9.28 -13.82
CA LEU A 384 -16.22 9.75 -13.54
C LEU A 384 -15.16 8.67 -13.84
N VAL A 385 -15.36 7.45 -13.33
CA VAL A 385 -14.41 6.34 -13.54
C VAL A 385 -14.36 5.92 -15.01
N GLU A 386 -15.50 5.72 -15.67
CA GLU A 386 -15.55 5.28 -17.06
C GLU A 386 -15.02 6.32 -18.06
N THR A 387 -15.06 7.60 -17.69
CA THR A 387 -14.54 8.69 -18.52
C THR A 387 -13.03 8.83 -18.38
N TYR A 388 -12.52 8.87 -17.15
CA TYR A 388 -11.13 9.26 -16.89
C TYR A 388 -10.24 8.11 -16.40
N GLY A 389 -10.80 7.10 -15.74
CA GLY A 389 -10.04 6.04 -15.08
C GLY A 389 -9.84 4.76 -15.89
N VAL A 390 -10.63 4.52 -16.95
CA VAL A 390 -10.60 3.23 -17.67
C VAL A 390 -9.85 3.30 -19.00
N LYS A 391 -10.16 4.31 -19.82
CA LYS A 391 -9.75 4.34 -21.23
C LYS A 391 -8.28 4.68 -21.40
N VAL A 392 -7.57 3.85 -22.16
CA VAL A 392 -6.16 4.06 -22.51
C VAL A 392 -6.06 4.58 -23.95
N ASP A 393 -5.35 5.70 -24.15
CA ASP A 393 -5.03 6.20 -25.49
C ASP A 393 -4.00 5.27 -26.15
N ARG A 394 -4.42 4.61 -27.24
CA ARG A 394 -3.61 3.59 -27.89
C ARG A 394 -2.26 4.13 -28.40
N ALA A 395 -2.25 5.32 -28.99
CA ALA A 395 -1.02 5.89 -29.55
C ALA A 395 -0.01 6.22 -28.44
N LEU A 396 -0.48 6.80 -27.34
CA LEU A 396 0.36 7.05 -26.16
C LEU A 396 0.84 5.74 -25.53
N HIS A 397 0.01 4.71 -25.45
CA HIS A 397 0.41 3.41 -24.91
C HIS A 397 1.50 2.74 -25.74
N GLU A 398 1.36 2.71 -27.07
CA GLU A 398 2.39 2.23 -28.00
C GLU A 398 3.70 3.00 -27.81
N GLU A 399 3.62 4.33 -27.64
CA GLU A 399 4.78 5.18 -27.37
C GLU A 399 5.46 4.82 -26.03
N VAL A 400 4.69 4.69 -24.95
CA VAL A 400 5.18 4.35 -23.61
C VAL A 400 5.87 2.99 -23.61
N LEU A 401 5.24 1.97 -24.20
CA LEU A 401 5.83 0.63 -24.28
C LEU A 401 7.14 0.64 -25.06
N ARG A 402 7.21 1.35 -26.20
CA ARG A 402 8.44 1.49 -26.99
C ARG A 402 9.55 2.18 -26.21
N ARG A 403 9.23 3.29 -25.51
CA ARG A 403 10.20 4.04 -24.68
C ARG A 403 10.68 3.20 -23.51
N TYR A 404 9.77 2.48 -22.85
CA TYR A 404 10.09 1.62 -21.71
C TYR A 404 10.94 0.41 -22.11
N GLN A 405 10.63 -0.24 -23.24
CA GLN A 405 11.44 -1.33 -23.79
C GLN A 405 12.88 -0.90 -24.09
N ALA A 406 13.09 0.34 -24.54
CA ALA A 406 14.42 0.86 -24.82
C ALA A 406 15.30 1.02 -23.57
N LEU A 407 14.69 1.09 -22.37
CA LEU A 407 15.41 1.15 -21.10
C LEU A 407 15.99 -0.22 -20.70
N ASN A 408 15.53 -1.31 -21.33
CA ASN A 408 15.94 -2.68 -21.00
C ASN A 408 15.76 -3.03 -19.51
N VAL A 409 14.68 -2.52 -18.90
CA VAL A 409 14.32 -2.76 -17.50
C VAL A 409 13.50 -4.04 -17.41
N ALA A 410 13.83 -4.88 -16.42
CA ALA A 410 13.07 -6.10 -16.17
C ALA A 410 11.65 -5.76 -15.66
N PRO A 411 10.60 -6.45 -16.14
CA PRO A 411 9.21 -6.15 -15.76
C PRO A 411 8.86 -6.55 -14.33
N TYR A 412 9.68 -7.40 -13.69
CA TYR A 412 9.50 -7.87 -12.33
C TYR A 412 10.76 -7.58 -11.53
N ALA A 413 10.58 -7.13 -10.29
CA ALA A 413 11.67 -7.02 -9.33
C ALA A 413 11.56 -8.12 -8.27
N GLY A 414 12.69 -8.38 -7.61
CA GLY A 414 12.74 -9.20 -6.43
C GLY A 414 13.84 -8.72 -5.50
N PHE A 415 13.70 -9.02 -4.22
CA PHE A 415 14.61 -8.58 -3.16
C PHE A 415 15.39 -9.77 -2.63
N ILE A 416 16.71 -9.64 -2.68
CA ILE A 416 17.60 -10.54 -1.94
C ILE A 416 17.59 -10.14 -0.47
N GLN A 417 17.53 -11.14 0.40
CA GLN A 417 17.39 -10.92 1.82
C GLN A 417 18.77 -10.72 2.48
N PRO A 418 18.89 -9.81 3.47
CA PRO A 418 20.16 -9.62 4.18
C PRO A 418 20.53 -10.88 4.98
N LYS A 419 21.82 -11.05 5.22
CA LYS A 419 22.34 -12.16 6.04
C LYS A 419 22.62 -11.66 7.45
N LEU A 420 21.74 -11.99 8.38
CA LEU A 420 21.93 -11.70 9.81
C LEU A 420 22.91 -12.70 10.44
N VAL A 421 23.99 -12.21 11.04
CA VAL A 421 25.02 -13.04 11.68
C VAL A 421 25.21 -12.65 13.15
N PRO A 422 24.89 -13.53 14.12
CA PRO A 422 25.13 -13.23 15.52
C PRO A 422 26.63 -13.19 15.82
N VAL A 423 27.05 -12.17 16.55
CA VAL A 423 28.40 -12.06 17.12
C VAL A 423 28.35 -12.62 18.53
N MET A 424 29.19 -13.62 18.78
CA MET A 424 29.20 -14.38 20.03
C MET A 424 30.38 -13.97 20.92
N GLU A 425 30.13 -13.80 22.21
CA GLU A 425 31.14 -13.80 23.27
C GLU A 425 30.87 -14.98 24.21
N GLY A 426 31.59 -16.10 23.98
CA GLY A 426 31.24 -17.38 24.57
C GLY A 426 29.85 -17.84 24.09
N ASP A 427 28.95 -18.15 25.03
CA ASP A 427 27.57 -18.57 24.74
C ASP A 427 26.58 -17.41 24.64
N LYS A 428 27.05 -16.15 24.75
CA LYS A 428 26.19 -14.96 24.71
C LYS A 428 26.27 -14.27 23.36
N ILE A 429 25.12 -13.86 22.83
CA ILE A 429 25.04 -12.94 21.69
C ILE A 429 25.31 -11.53 22.22
N VAL A 430 26.29 -10.84 21.63
CA VAL A 430 26.64 -9.44 21.99
C VAL A 430 26.27 -8.44 20.90
N ASP A 431 26.09 -8.91 19.67
CA ASP A 431 25.72 -8.09 18.51
C ASP A 431 25.10 -8.99 17.40
N VAL A 432 24.43 -8.39 16.42
CA VAL A 432 23.96 -9.07 15.20
C VAL A 432 24.31 -8.19 14.01
N LYS A 433 25.16 -8.70 13.11
CA LYS A 433 25.61 -8.00 11.90
C LYS A 433 24.71 -8.26 10.71
#